data_AF-A0A0K0PL57-F1
#
_entry.id   AF-A0A0K0PL57-F1
#
_cell.length_a   1.000
_cell.length_b   1.000
_cell.length_c   1.000
_cell.angle_alpha   90.00
_cell.angle_beta   90.00
_cell.angle_gamma   90.00
#
_symmetry.space_group_name_H-M   'P 1'
#
loop_
_entity.id
_entity.type
_entity.pdbx_description
1 polymer ?
#
loop_
_entity_poly.entity_id
_entity_poly.type
_entity_poly.pdbx_seq_one_letter_code
_entity_poly.pdbx_strand_id
1 'polypeptide(L)'
;ADYVKNMITGAAQMDGAILVVSGADGPMPQTKEHILLAKQVGVPAIVVFLNKADQVDDAELLELVELEIQETLTAYEYPGEDIPIITGSALLALENLTDQAQESKTENEWVQKIYQLMNTVDEYIPLPARDTDKPFLMAIENVVSITGRGTVATGRVERGMIEVGQTVELVGLKETKETIITGLEMFQKTLDKSVAGDNVGILLRGIQKEEIQRGMVLAQPASIMPHQHFKAQVYILKKEEGGRHTSFFAGYRPQFYVRTTDVTGNIKTFQADDNTEIKMVMPGDRIQMEVELIQPIAIENG
;
A
#
# COMPACT_ATOMS: atom_id res chain seq x y z
N ALA A 1 3.29 4.32 -15.45
CA ALA A 1 1.93 4.87 -15.25
C ALA A 1 0.96 3.80 -14.74
N ASP A 2 0.68 2.72 -15.48
CA ASP A 2 -0.29 1.70 -15.02
C ASP A 2 0.16 0.87 -13.80
N TYR A 3 1.47 0.66 -13.62
CA TYR A 3 1.99 -0.09 -12.46
C TYR A 3 1.97 0.70 -11.14
N VAL A 4 2.06 2.04 -11.21
CA VAL A 4 2.07 2.92 -10.02
C VAL A 4 0.73 2.84 -9.29
N LYS A 5 -0.38 2.75 -10.02
CA LYS A 5 -1.72 2.60 -9.43
C LYS A 5 -1.84 1.34 -8.58
N ASN A 6 -1.40 0.21 -9.12
CA ASN A 6 -1.43 -1.07 -8.39
C ASN A 6 -0.48 -1.04 -7.20
N MET A 7 0.68 -0.39 -7.35
CA MET A 7 1.64 -0.26 -6.27
C MET A 7 1.10 0.58 -5.11
N ILE A 8 0.52 1.77 -5.37
CA ILE A 8 -0.07 2.62 -4.33
C ILE A 8 -1.09 1.84 -3.50
N THR A 9 -1.98 1.08 -4.16
CA THR A 9 -3.02 0.32 -3.46
C THR A 9 -2.48 -0.84 -2.64
N GLY A 10 -1.37 -1.46 -3.06
CA GLY A 10 -0.71 -2.50 -2.28
C GLY A 10 0.11 -1.92 -1.13
N ALA A 11 0.88 -0.86 -1.38
CA ALA A 11 1.78 -0.25 -0.40
C ALA A 11 1.04 0.43 0.76
N ALA A 12 -0.15 0.99 0.52
CA ALA A 12 -1.01 1.53 1.58
C ALA A 12 -1.42 0.50 2.64
N GLN A 13 -1.22 -0.79 2.37
CA GLN A 13 -1.56 -1.90 3.25
C GLN A 13 -0.31 -2.67 3.70
N MET A 14 0.90 -2.14 3.53
CA MET A 14 2.13 -2.82 3.94
C MET A 14 2.58 -2.35 5.32
N ASP A 15 2.77 -3.29 6.25
CA ASP A 15 3.42 -3.02 7.54
C ASP A 15 4.95 -2.91 7.40
N GLY A 16 5.46 -3.38 6.27
CA GLY A 16 6.83 -3.20 5.84
C GLY A 16 6.96 -3.66 4.39
N ALA A 17 8.01 -3.19 3.72
CA ALA A 17 8.27 -3.51 2.32
C ALA A 17 9.67 -4.09 2.12
N ILE A 18 9.80 -4.98 1.14
CA ILE A 18 11.11 -5.42 0.63
C ILE A 18 11.43 -4.58 -0.61
N LEU A 19 12.44 -3.71 -0.51
CA LEU A 19 12.94 -2.93 -1.64
C LEU A 19 13.98 -3.75 -2.41
N VAL A 20 13.63 -4.19 -3.61
CA VAL A 20 14.56 -4.94 -4.47
C VAL A 20 15.30 -3.99 -5.39
N VAL A 21 16.63 -3.97 -5.31
CA VAL A 21 17.51 -3.17 -6.17
C VAL A 21 18.49 -4.11 -6.88
N SER A 22 18.80 -3.81 -8.14
CA SER A 22 19.77 -4.59 -8.91
C SER A 22 21.19 -4.13 -8.57
N GLY A 23 22.06 -5.04 -8.14
CA GLY A 23 23.48 -4.75 -7.89
C GLY A 23 24.24 -4.31 -9.14
N ALA A 24 23.78 -4.70 -10.33
CA ALA A 24 24.38 -4.28 -11.60
C ALA A 24 23.93 -2.88 -12.05
N ASP A 25 22.71 -2.46 -11.68
CA ASP A 25 22.10 -1.23 -12.20
C ASP A 25 22.03 -0.09 -11.16
N GLY A 26 22.06 -0.42 -9.86
CA GLY A 26 21.89 0.53 -8.77
C GLY A 26 20.47 1.13 -8.66
N PRO A 27 20.31 2.21 -7.87
CA PRO A 27 19.03 2.90 -7.71
C PRO A 27 18.56 3.62 -8.98
N MET A 28 17.49 3.10 -9.59
CA MET A 28 16.88 3.67 -10.80
C MET A 28 15.78 4.68 -10.48
N PRO A 29 15.29 5.49 -11.44
CA PRO A 29 14.21 6.45 -11.21
C PRO A 29 12.96 5.83 -10.55
N GLN A 30 12.59 4.60 -10.93
CA GLN A 30 11.47 3.89 -10.31
C GLN A 30 11.74 3.49 -8.85
N THR A 31 13.00 3.19 -8.50
CA THR A 31 13.40 2.93 -7.11
C THR A 31 13.10 4.15 -6.24
N LYS A 32 13.48 5.34 -6.72
CA LYS A 32 13.24 6.62 -6.03
C LYS A 32 11.74 6.93 -5.93
N GLU A 33 10.99 6.71 -7.01
CA GLU A 33 9.53 6.88 -7.02
C GLU A 33 8.83 5.93 -6.03
N HIS A 34 9.27 4.66 -5.95
CA HIS A 34 8.71 3.69 -5.02
C HIS A 34 9.01 4.02 -3.55
N ILE A 35 10.23 4.45 -3.23
CA ILE A 35 10.60 4.88 -1.86
C ILE A 35 9.74 6.08 -1.44
N LEU A 36 9.63 7.08 -2.33
CA LEU A 36 8.80 8.27 -2.09
C LEU A 36 7.35 7.87 -1.82
N LEU A 37 6.75 7.06 -2.69
CA LEU A 37 5.37 6.63 -2.55
C LEU A 37 5.16 5.77 -1.29
N ALA A 38 6.07 4.84 -0.98
CA ALA A 38 6.06 4.06 0.25
C ALA A 38 6.04 4.97 1.49
N LYS A 39 6.87 6.02 1.51
CA LYS A 39 6.87 7.03 2.58
C LYS A 39 5.52 7.74 2.68
N GLN A 40 4.96 8.16 1.54
CA GLN A 40 3.71 8.93 1.50
C GLN A 40 2.48 8.10 1.90
N VAL A 41 2.45 6.80 1.59
CA VAL A 41 1.38 5.89 2.03
C VAL A 41 1.60 5.33 3.43
N GLY A 42 2.70 5.72 4.09
CA GLY A 42 2.95 5.41 5.49
C GLY A 42 3.56 4.03 5.77
N VAL A 43 4.31 3.45 4.83
CA VAL A 43 5.06 2.20 5.09
C VAL A 43 6.12 2.48 6.16
N PRO A 44 6.08 1.82 7.33
CA PRO A 44 6.89 2.25 8.47
C PRO A 44 8.32 1.67 8.45
N ALA A 45 8.54 0.53 7.79
CA ALA A 45 9.83 -0.15 7.75
C ALA A 45 10.12 -0.72 6.36
N ILE A 46 11.39 -0.70 5.96
CA ILE A 46 11.87 -1.25 4.69
C ILE A 46 13.06 -2.15 4.98
N VAL A 47 13.13 -3.30 4.31
CA VAL A 47 14.32 -4.14 4.21
C VAL A 47 14.76 -4.16 2.74
N VAL A 48 16.06 -4.07 2.47
CA VAL A 48 16.56 -4.04 1.09
C VAL A 48 17.10 -5.40 0.69
N PHE A 49 16.79 -5.82 -0.53
CA PHE A 49 17.44 -6.95 -1.18
C PHE A 49 18.23 -6.47 -2.40
N LEU A 50 19.55 -6.51 -2.31
CA LEU A 50 20.46 -6.21 -3.41
C LEU A 50 20.61 -7.45 -4.29
N ASN A 51 19.75 -7.53 -5.31
CA ASN A 51 19.59 -8.67 -6.19
C ASN A 51 20.60 -8.65 -7.34
N LYS A 52 20.73 -9.78 -8.06
CA LYS A 52 21.67 -9.97 -9.18
C LYS A 52 23.13 -9.83 -8.80
N ALA A 53 23.49 -10.13 -7.55
CA ALA A 53 24.89 -10.15 -7.12
C ALA A 53 25.75 -11.14 -7.92
N ASP A 54 25.13 -12.17 -8.51
CA ASP A 54 25.77 -13.13 -9.42
C ASP A 54 26.27 -12.51 -10.73
N GLN A 55 25.82 -11.30 -11.08
CA GLN A 55 26.20 -10.60 -12.32
C GLN A 55 27.28 -9.54 -12.08
N VAL A 56 27.75 -9.40 -10.83
CA VAL A 56 28.71 -8.38 -10.43
C VAL A 56 29.94 -9.07 -9.84
N ASP A 57 31.02 -9.06 -10.60
CA ASP A 57 32.29 -9.71 -10.20
C ASP A 57 33.14 -8.84 -9.25
N ASP A 58 32.78 -7.57 -9.08
CA ASP A 58 33.52 -6.59 -8.28
C ASP A 58 32.79 -6.25 -6.98
N ALA A 59 33.40 -6.61 -5.85
CA ALA A 59 32.85 -6.34 -4.52
C ALA A 59 32.79 -4.83 -4.21
N GLU A 60 33.74 -4.03 -4.72
CA GLU A 60 33.74 -2.58 -4.49
C GLU A 60 32.54 -1.90 -5.16
N LEU A 61 32.09 -2.44 -6.30
CA LEU A 61 30.89 -1.94 -6.98
C LEU A 61 29.62 -2.21 -6.17
N LEU A 62 29.51 -3.39 -5.56
CA LEU A 62 28.36 -3.73 -4.71
C LEU A 62 28.30 -2.84 -3.46
N GLU A 63 29.46 -2.59 -2.82
CA GLU A 63 29.56 -1.67 -1.68
C GLU A 63 29.16 -0.24 -2.07
N LEU A 64 29.57 0.22 -3.26
CA LEU A 64 29.17 1.54 -3.78
C LEU A 64 27.65 1.62 -3.98
N VAL A 65 27.05 0.60 -4.59
CA VAL A 65 25.60 0.55 -4.81
C VAL A 65 24.85 0.50 -3.47
N GLU A 66 25.38 -0.23 -2.48
CA GLU A 66 24.81 -0.26 -1.13
C GLU A 66 24.77 1.15 -0.51
N LEU A 67 25.88 1.88 -0.60
CA LEU A 67 25.97 3.27 -0.12
C LEU A 67 24.97 4.19 -0.85
N GLU A 68 24.87 4.09 -2.18
CA GLU A 68 23.89 4.87 -2.96
C GLU A 68 22.43 4.58 -2.55
N ILE A 69 22.12 3.33 -2.18
CA ILE A 69 20.80 2.95 -1.67
C ILE A 69 20.55 3.60 -0.31
N GLN A 70 21.52 3.54 0.61
CA GLN A 70 21.42 4.15 1.94
C GLN A 70 21.23 5.67 1.85
N GLU A 71 22.00 6.34 1.00
CA GLU A 71 21.85 7.78 0.75
C GLU A 71 20.47 8.10 0.16
N THR A 72 19.98 7.29 -0.79
CA THR A 72 18.66 7.48 -1.40
C THR A 72 17.55 7.30 -0.35
N LEU A 73 17.61 6.28 0.49
CA LEU A 73 16.65 6.05 1.58
C LEU A 73 16.66 7.22 2.58
N THR A 74 17.85 7.69 2.94
CA THR A 74 18.04 8.84 3.84
C THR A 74 17.45 10.12 3.24
N ALA A 75 17.64 10.36 1.94
CA ALA A 75 17.07 11.50 1.23
C ALA A 75 15.54 11.55 1.25
N TYR A 76 14.89 10.39 1.38
CA TYR A 76 13.43 10.26 1.51
C TYR A 76 12.97 10.00 2.96
N GLU A 77 13.79 10.39 3.95
CA GLU A 77 13.46 10.36 5.38
C GLU A 77 13.24 8.95 5.96
N TYR A 78 13.88 7.93 5.38
CA TYR A 78 14.06 6.64 6.03
C TYR A 78 15.42 6.58 6.74
N PRO A 79 15.60 5.74 7.77
CA PRO A 79 16.89 5.58 8.45
C PRO A 79 17.83 4.72 7.60
N GLY A 80 18.36 5.28 6.50
CA GLY A 80 19.11 4.53 5.49
C GLY A 80 20.29 3.72 6.05
N GLU A 81 21.03 4.28 7.01
CA GLU A 81 22.17 3.61 7.68
C GLU A 81 21.74 2.43 8.58
N ASP A 82 20.51 2.46 9.12
CA ASP A 82 19.99 1.41 10.01
C ASP A 82 19.16 0.35 9.28
N ILE A 83 18.86 0.56 7.99
CA ILE A 83 18.06 -0.38 7.19
C ILE A 83 18.93 -1.57 6.76
N PRO A 84 18.53 -2.81 7.08
CA PRO A 84 19.27 -3.99 6.65
C PRO A 84 19.27 -4.16 5.13
N ILE A 85 20.46 -4.42 4.59
CA ILE A 85 20.66 -4.71 3.16
C ILE A 85 21.21 -6.12 3.01
N ILE A 86 20.47 -6.98 2.30
CA ILE A 86 20.87 -8.36 2.04
C ILE A 86 21.23 -8.52 0.56
N THR A 87 22.48 -8.88 0.29
CA THR A 87 23.00 -9.09 -1.06
C THR A 87 22.87 -10.54 -1.49
N GLY A 88 22.31 -10.78 -2.68
CA GLY A 88 22.07 -12.14 -3.18
C GLY A 88 21.63 -12.23 -4.64
N SER A 89 21.28 -13.45 -5.06
CA SER A 89 20.73 -13.76 -6.38
C SER A 89 19.41 -14.51 -6.24
N ALA A 90 18.30 -13.83 -6.53
CA ALA A 90 16.98 -14.47 -6.52
C ALA A 90 16.84 -15.54 -7.62
N LEU A 91 17.52 -15.36 -8.75
CA LEU A 91 17.49 -16.32 -9.86
C LEU A 91 18.17 -17.63 -9.47
N LEU A 92 19.44 -17.56 -9.03
CA LEU A 92 20.18 -18.75 -8.65
C LEU A 92 19.56 -19.45 -7.43
N ALA A 93 19.00 -18.70 -6.48
CA ALA A 93 18.25 -19.28 -5.37
C ALA A 93 17.04 -20.09 -5.86
N LEU A 94 16.26 -19.53 -6.80
CA LEU A 94 15.10 -20.21 -7.37
C LEU A 94 15.50 -21.46 -8.16
N GLU A 95 16.52 -21.37 -9.01
CA GLU A 95 17.01 -22.49 -9.81
C GLU A 95 17.41 -23.67 -8.91
N ASN A 96 18.19 -23.42 -7.85
CA ASN A 96 18.60 -24.45 -6.89
C ASN A 96 17.41 -25.05 -6.12
N LEU A 97 16.39 -24.25 -5.76
CA LEU A 97 15.18 -24.78 -5.12
C LEU A 97 14.37 -25.68 -6.06
N THR A 98 14.31 -25.34 -7.34
CA THR A 98 13.55 -26.09 -8.35
C THR A 98 14.28 -27.31 -8.90
N ASP A 99 15.61 -27.38 -8.76
CA ASP A 99 16.37 -28.57 -9.14
C ASP A 99 15.95 -29.77 -8.27
N GLN A 100 15.50 -30.84 -8.91
CA GLN A 100 15.06 -32.06 -8.24
C GLN A 100 16.23 -32.96 -7.83
N ALA A 101 17.44 -32.71 -8.33
CA ALA A 101 18.62 -33.53 -8.09
C ALA A 101 19.41 -33.18 -6.82
N GLN A 102 19.15 -32.02 -6.19
CA GLN A 102 19.83 -31.61 -4.96
C GLN A 102 19.11 -32.13 -3.71
N GLU A 103 19.77 -33.03 -2.97
CA GLU A 103 19.28 -33.58 -1.70
C GLU A 103 19.30 -32.56 -0.55
N SER A 104 20.20 -31.57 -0.60
CA SER A 104 20.30 -30.50 0.42
C SER A 104 20.12 -29.09 -0.19
N LYS A 105 18.88 -28.79 -0.56
CA LYS A 105 18.48 -27.50 -1.18
C LYS A 105 18.75 -26.27 -0.29
N THR A 106 18.81 -26.47 1.02
CA THR A 106 19.02 -25.44 2.04
C THR A 106 20.49 -25.09 2.31
N GLU A 107 21.44 -25.86 1.75
CA GLU A 107 22.88 -25.59 1.89
C GLU A 107 23.45 -24.65 0.83
N ASN A 108 22.70 -24.38 -0.25
CA ASN A 108 23.12 -23.45 -1.29
C ASN A 108 23.22 -22.01 -0.77
N GLU A 109 24.32 -21.32 -1.07
CA GLU A 109 24.59 -19.96 -0.58
C GLU A 109 23.49 -18.95 -0.96
N TRP A 110 22.95 -19.04 -2.18
CA TRP A 110 21.91 -18.13 -2.67
C TRP A 110 20.58 -18.39 -1.98
N VAL A 111 20.26 -19.67 -1.72
CA VAL A 111 19.09 -20.07 -0.94
C VAL A 111 19.22 -19.56 0.50
N GLN A 112 20.40 -19.67 1.10
CA GLN A 112 20.66 -19.13 2.44
C GLN A 112 20.50 -17.61 2.50
N LYS A 113 20.86 -16.86 1.46
CA LYS A 113 20.57 -15.41 1.38
C LYS A 113 19.09 -15.09 1.39
N ILE A 114 18.23 -15.92 0.79
CA ILE A 114 16.77 -15.75 0.88
C ILE A 114 16.27 -16.04 2.30
N TYR A 115 16.77 -17.10 2.96
CA TYR A 115 16.43 -17.34 4.37
C TYR A 115 16.91 -16.20 5.28
N GLN A 116 18.11 -15.67 5.03
CA GLN A 116 18.64 -14.52 5.75
C GLN A 116 17.75 -13.28 5.55
N LEU A 117 17.29 -13.02 4.32
CA LEU A 117 16.34 -11.95 4.04
C LEU A 117 15.05 -12.13 4.84
N MET A 118 14.46 -13.33 4.84
CA MET A 118 13.22 -13.58 5.58
C MET A 118 13.40 -13.46 7.10
N ASN A 119 14.50 -13.96 7.66
CA ASN A 119 14.79 -13.78 9.08
C ASN A 119 14.97 -12.29 9.42
N THR A 120 15.63 -11.53 8.54
CA THR A 120 15.81 -10.08 8.72
C THR A 120 14.48 -9.33 8.68
N VAL A 121 13.57 -9.74 7.79
CA VAL A 121 12.19 -9.24 7.75
C VAL A 121 11.48 -9.50 9.08
N ASP A 122 11.57 -10.74 9.60
CA ASP A 122 10.94 -11.13 10.87
C ASP A 122 11.49 -10.35 12.09
N GLU A 123 12.78 -10.02 12.08
CA GLU A 123 13.45 -9.31 13.18
C GLU A 123 13.31 -7.78 13.09
N TYR A 124 13.39 -7.21 11.88
CA TYR A 124 13.49 -5.77 11.67
C TYR A 124 12.12 -5.09 11.48
N ILE A 125 11.19 -5.74 10.78
CA ILE A 125 9.87 -5.15 10.54
C ILE A 125 9.02 -5.38 11.79
N PRO A 126 8.67 -4.32 12.53
CA PRO A 126 7.91 -4.48 13.77
C PRO A 126 6.53 -5.03 13.46
N LEU A 127 6.09 -5.99 14.27
CA LEU A 127 4.69 -6.41 14.23
C LEU A 127 3.81 -5.20 14.59
N PRO A 128 2.95 -4.73 13.68
CA PRO A 128 2.11 -3.58 13.96
C PRO A 128 1.17 -3.92 15.11
N ALA A 129 0.90 -2.92 15.95
CA ALA A 129 -0.18 -3.03 16.93
C ALA A 129 -1.51 -3.21 16.17
N ARG A 130 -2.12 -4.38 16.29
CA ARG A 130 -3.41 -4.66 15.67
C ARG A 130 -4.49 -3.91 16.45
N ASP A 131 -5.13 -2.94 15.80
CA ASP A 131 -6.22 -2.14 16.37
C ASP A 131 -7.53 -2.93 16.49
N THR A 132 -7.53 -4.06 17.19
CA THR A 132 -8.68 -4.98 17.25
C THR A 132 -9.89 -4.43 17.98
N ASP A 133 -9.69 -3.44 18.85
CA ASP A 133 -10.73 -2.84 19.68
C ASP A 133 -11.46 -1.67 18.99
N LYS A 134 -10.97 -1.23 17.82
CA LYS A 134 -11.63 -0.18 17.03
C LYS A 134 -12.83 -0.75 16.24
N PRO A 135 -13.75 0.11 15.77
CA PRO A 135 -14.82 -0.35 14.88
C PRO A 135 -14.26 -0.98 13.61
N PHE A 136 -14.84 -2.12 13.21
CA PHE A 136 -14.40 -2.87 12.04
C PHE A 136 -14.36 -1.99 10.78
N LEU A 137 -13.26 -2.08 10.03
CA LEU A 137 -13.11 -1.45 8.72
C LEU A 137 -12.20 -2.31 7.83
N MET A 138 -12.66 -2.59 6.61
CA MET A 138 -11.89 -3.30 5.58
C MET A 138 -12.10 -2.61 4.23
N ALA A 139 -11.01 -2.17 3.60
CA ALA A 139 -11.07 -1.66 2.22
C ALA A 139 -11.22 -2.82 1.23
N ILE A 140 -12.11 -2.66 0.25
CA ILE A 140 -12.35 -3.69 -0.77
C ILE A 140 -11.34 -3.50 -1.89
N GLU A 141 -10.52 -4.52 -2.10
CA GLU A 141 -9.52 -4.57 -3.18
C GLU A 141 -10.07 -5.25 -4.43
N ASN A 142 -10.84 -6.32 -4.23
CA ASN A 142 -11.39 -7.11 -5.32
C ASN A 142 -12.73 -7.74 -4.91
N VAL A 143 -13.52 -8.10 -5.93
CA VAL A 143 -14.84 -8.68 -5.78
C VAL A 143 -14.91 -9.93 -6.65
N VAL A 144 -15.22 -11.05 -6.02
CA VAL A 144 -15.39 -12.34 -6.70
C VAL A 144 -16.82 -12.80 -6.49
N SER A 145 -17.47 -13.25 -7.56
CA SER A 145 -18.77 -13.92 -7.46
C SER A 145 -18.55 -15.42 -7.57
N ILE A 146 -18.95 -16.16 -6.56
CA ILE A 146 -18.84 -17.62 -6.51
C ILE A 146 -20.22 -18.21 -6.78
N THR A 147 -20.35 -18.93 -7.90
CA THR A 147 -21.59 -19.60 -8.29
C THR A 147 -22.11 -20.47 -7.16
N GLY A 148 -23.35 -20.22 -6.72
CA GLY A 148 -24.01 -20.97 -5.65
C GLY A 148 -23.62 -20.59 -4.22
N ARG A 149 -22.61 -19.72 -4.01
CA ARG A 149 -22.27 -19.19 -2.67
C ARG A 149 -22.62 -17.72 -2.49
N GLY A 150 -22.43 -16.89 -3.52
CA GLY A 150 -22.72 -15.45 -3.47
C GLY A 150 -21.50 -14.59 -3.80
N THR A 151 -21.51 -13.35 -3.31
CA THR A 151 -20.47 -12.35 -3.60
C THR A 151 -19.47 -12.26 -2.45
N VAL A 152 -18.19 -12.38 -2.79
CA VAL A 152 -17.05 -12.29 -1.88
C VAL A 152 -16.30 -10.99 -2.12
N ALA A 153 -16.14 -10.21 -1.07
CA ALA A 153 -15.26 -9.04 -1.06
C ALA A 153 -13.92 -9.44 -0.43
N THR A 154 -12.80 -9.15 -1.11
CA THR A 154 -11.47 -9.42 -0.58
C THR A 154 -10.75 -8.12 -0.24
N GLY A 155 -10.02 -8.13 0.87
CA GLY A 155 -9.10 -7.07 1.23
C GLY A 155 -8.45 -7.30 2.59
N ARG A 156 -7.59 -6.36 2.99
CA ARG A 156 -6.99 -6.34 4.32
C ARG A 156 -7.91 -5.63 5.31
N VAL A 157 -8.13 -6.24 6.48
CA VAL A 157 -8.82 -5.58 7.58
C VAL A 157 -7.91 -4.48 8.13
N GLU A 158 -8.30 -3.21 8.00
CA GLU A 158 -7.52 -2.07 8.47
C GLU A 158 -7.54 -1.99 10.00
N ARG A 159 -8.72 -2.20 10.58
CA ARG A 159 -8.94 -2.11 12.03
C ARG A 159 -10.15 -2.90 12.48
N GLY A 160 -10.21 -3.15 13.78
CA GLY A 160 -11.27 -3.87 14.46
C GLY A 160 -11.21 -5.38 14.26
N MET A 161 -12.34 -6.01 14.53
CA MET A 161 -12.54 -7.44 14.36
C MET A 161 -13.95 -7.71 13.86
N ILE A 162 -14.13 -8.82 13.17
CA ILE A 162 -15.42 -9.22 12.64
C ILE A 162 -15.59 -10.73 12.69
N GLU A 163 -16.82 -11.17 12.97
CA GLU A 163 -17.21 -12.57 13.09
C GLU A 163 -18.32 -12.93 12.11
N VAL A 164 -18.40 -14.22 11.75
CA VAL A 164 -19.49 -14.70 10.89
C VAL A 164 -20.83 -14.46 11.58
N GLY A 165 -21.80 -13.93 10.82
CA GLY A 165 -23.14 -13.58 11.29
C GLY A 165 -23.29 -12.13 11.73
N GLN A 166 -22.21 -11.35 11.81
CA GLN A 166 -22.29 -9.93 12.12
C GLN A 166 -22.75 -9.10 10.92
N THR A 167 -23.39 -7.98 11.24
CA THR A 167 -23.88 -6.98 10.29
C THR A 167 -22.79 -5.96 9.98
N VAL A 168 -22.65 -5.59 8.71
CA VAL A 168 -21.72 -4.56 8.22
C VAL A 168 -22.42 -3.66 7.21
N GLU A 169 -21.89 -2.44 7.05
CA GLU A 169 -22.27 -1.51 5.99
C GLU A 169 -21.25 -1.54 4.86
N LEU A 170 -21.75 -1.58 3.63
CA LEU A 170 -20.98 -1.36 2.42
C LEU A 170 -21.04 0.15 2.10
N VAL A 171 -19.93 0.86 2.23
CA VAL A 171 -19.87 2.34 2.20
C VAL A 171 -18.98 2.83 1.05
N GLY A 172 -19.41 3.91 0.39
CA GLY A 172 -18.65 4.63 -0.65
C GLY A 172 -19.08 4.30 -2.08
N LEU A 173 -18.84 5.21 -3.03
CA LEU A 173 -19.15 5.17 -4.47
C LEU A 173 -20.63 5.05 -4.85
N LYS A 174 -21.44 4.34 -4.07
CA LYS A 174 -22.88 4.10 -4.24
C LYS A 174 -23.60 4.37 -2.92
N GLU A 175 -24.92 4.19 -2.91
CA GLU A 175 -25.71 4.25 -1.68
C GLU A 175 -25.25 3.20 -0.68
N THR A 176 -25.11 3.61 0.58
CA THR A 176 -24.73 2.71 1.67
C THR A 176 -25.78 1.61 1.83
N LYS A 177 -25.32 0.37 1.94
CA LYS A 177 -26.18 -0.80 2.14
C LYS A 177 -25.72 -1.62 3.33
N GLU A 178 -26.67 -2.04 4.14
CA GLU A 178 -26.44 -3.00 5.21
C GLU A 178 -26.46 -4.43 4.66
N THR A 179 -25.54 -5.27 5.13
CA THR A 179 -25.48 -6.70 4.80
C THR A 179 -24.97 -7.51 5.99
N ILE A 180 -25.09 -8.83 5.90
CA ILE A 180 -24.65 -9.78 6.93
C ILE A 180 -23.52 -10.63 6.34
N ILE A 181 -22.48 -10.84 7.14
CA ILE A 181 -21.37 -11.72 6.80
C ILE A 181 -21.80 -13.18 6.98
N THR A 182 -21.69 -13.97 5.93
CA THR A 182 -22.05 -15.40 5.95
C THR A 182 -20.86 -16.33 5.91
N GLY A 183 -19.65 -15.81 5.72
CA GLY A 183 -18.42 -16.58 5.76
C GLY A 183 -17.19 -15.71 5.68
N LEU A 184 -16.11 -16.19 6.30
CA LEU A 184 -14.78 -15.60 6.25
C LEU A 184 -13.80 -16.68 5.77
N GLU A 185 -12.91 -16.33 4.84
CA GLU A 185 -11.93 -17.25 4.28
C GLU A 185 -10.58 -16.57 4.06
N MET A 186 -9.48 -17.22 4.45
CA MET A 186 -8.11 -16.78 4.19
C MET A 186 -7.32 -17.96 3.64
N PHE A 187 -6.77 -17.84 2.42
CA PHE A 187 -5.98 -18.90 1.77
C PHE A 187 -6.63 -20.31 1.82
N GLN A 188 -7.88 -20.43 1.38
CA GLN A 188 -8.66 -21.70 1.37
C GLN A 188 -8.96 -22.26 2.77
N LYS A 189 -8.75 -21.49 3.84
CA LYS A 189 -9.13 -21.85 5.21
C LYS A 189 -10.31 -21.02 5.64
N THR A 190 -11.36 -21.69 6.12
CA THR A 190 -12.51 -21.02 6.76
C THR A 190 -12.09 -20.47 8.12
N LEU A 191 -12.55 -19.26 8.42
CA LEU A 191 -12.32 -18.58 9.68
C LEU A 191 -13.67 -18.30 10.37
N ASP A 192 -13.70 -18.39 11.70
CA ASP A 192 -14.85 -17.93 12.49
C ASP A 192 -14.79 -16.41 12.74
N LYS A 193 -13.56 -15.87 12.76
CA LYS A 193 -13.24 -14.48 13.07
C LYS A 193 -12.08 -13.99 12.21
N SER A 194 -12.13 -12.71 11.83
CA SER A 194 -11.03 -11.98 11.19
C SER A 194 -10.71 -10.74 12.03
N VAL A 195 -9.43 -10.38 12.09
CA VAL A 195 -8.94 -9.24 12.89
C VAL A 195 -8.11 -8.29 12.04
N ALA A 196 -7.87 -7.08 12.55
CA ALA A 196 -6.97 -6.11 11.94
C ALA A 196 -5.64 -6.77 11.49
N GLY A 197 -5.25 -6.50 10.25
CA GLY A 197 -4.07 -7.04 9.58
C GLY A 197 -4.33 -8.26 8.69
N ASP A 198 -5.43 -8.98 8.88
CA ASP A 198 -5.76 -10.18 8.11
C ASP A 198 -6.17 -9.85 6.67
N ASN A 199 -5.61 -10.57 5.69
CA ASN A 199 -6.05 -10.57 4.30
C ASN A 199 -7.15 -11.62 4.11
N VAL A 200 -8.41 -11.17 4.01
CA VAL A 200 -9.57 -12.06 4.11
C VAL A 200 -10.54 -11.87 2.93
N GLY A 201 -11.18 -12.97 2.52
CA GLY A 201 -12.38 -12.96 1.70
C GLY A 201 -13.63 -13.04 2.58
N ILE A 202 -14.51 -12.05 2.46
CA ILE A 202 -15.76 -11.94 3.22
C ILE A 202 -16.94 -12.22 2.28
N LEU A 203 -17.69 -13.29 2.57
CA LEU A 203 -18.91 -13.63 1.85
C LEU A 203 -20.09 -12.80 2.39
N LEU A 204 -20.76 -12.07 1.50
CA LEU A 204 -21.83 -11.14 1.83
C LEU A 204 -23.20 -11.67 1.44
N ARG A 205 -24.18 -11.56 2.35
CA ARG A 205 -25.57 -11.97 2.09
C ARG A 205 -26.29 -10.93 1.22
N GLY A 206 -26.85 -11.40 0.11
CA GLY A 206 -27.81 -10.61 -0.67
C GLY A 206 -27.20 -9.42 -1.43
N ILE A 207 -25.88 -9.36 -1.54
CA ILE A 207 -25.17 -8.36 -2.35
C ILE A 207 -24.85 -8.98 -3.71
N GLN A 208 -25.32 -8.35 -4.78
CA GLN A 208 -24.98 -8.69 -6.16
C GLN A 208 -23.64 -8.06 -6.57
N LYS A 209 -22.99 -8.64 -7.57
CA LYS A 209 -21.67 -8.18 -8.04
C LYS A 209 -21.70 -6.73 -8.52
N GLU A 210 -22.82 -6.27 -9.05
CA GLU A 210 -23.02 -4.93 -9.58
C GLU A 210 -23.21 -3.89 -8.46
N GLU A 211 -23.49 -4.31 -7.23
CA GLU A 211 -23.74 -3.44 -6.08
C GLU A 211 -22.47 -3.13 -5.28
N ILE A 212 -21.41 -3.94 -5.47
CA ILE A 212 -20.13 -3.84 -4.77
C ILE A 212 -18.99 -3.69 -5.78
N GLN A 213 -17.99 -2.88 -5.44
CA GLN A 213 -16.82 -2.69 -6.30
C GLN A 213 -15.59 -2.32 -5.47
N ARG A 214 -14.41 -2.44 -6.09
CA ARG A 214 -13.16 -1.92 -5.54
C ARG A 214 -13.30 -0.44 -5.21
N GLY A 215 -12.71 -0.03 -4.10
CA GLY A 215 -12.78 1.33 -3.58
C GLY A 215 -14.00 1.64 -2.71
N MET A 216 -14.86 0.65 -2.47
CA MET A 216 -15.80 0.69 -1.35
C MET A 216 -15.13 0.12 -0.10
N VAL A 217 -15.74 0.31 1.07
CA VAL A 217 -15.30 -0.30 2.33
C VAL A 217 -16.43 -1.11 2.95
N LEU A 218 -16.07 -2.18 3.66
CA LEU A 218 -16.95 -2.82 4.63
C LEU A 218 -16.63 -2.25 5.99
N ALA A 219 -17.63 -1.74 6.70
CA ALA A 219 -17.45 -1.11 7.99
C ALA A 219 -18.49 -1.58 9.00
N GLN A 220 -18.16 -1.47 10.29
CA GLN A 220 -19.18 -1.58 11.33
C GLN A 220 -20.27 -0.51 11.10
N PRO A 221 -21.57 -0.83 11.26
CA PRO A 221 -22.63 0.12 10.97
C PRO A 221 -22.46 1.45 11.70
N ALA A 222 -22.70 2.54 10.98
CA ALA A 222 -22.58 3.93 11.44
C ALA A 222 -21.17 4.34 11.94
N SER A 223 -20.13 3.54 11.70
CA SER A 223 -18.76 3.86 12.14
C SER A 223 -18.00 4.77 11.18
N ILE A 224 -18.37 4.81 9.90
CA ILE A 224 -17.78 5.69 8.89
C ILE A 224 -18.86 6.11 7.89
N MET A 225 -18.86 7.39 7.53
CA MET A 225 -19.82 7.96 6.57
C MET A 225 -19.11 8.32 5.27
N PRO A 226 -19.81 8.26 4.14
CA PRO A 226 -19.22 8.65 2.86
C PRO A 226 -19.31 10.18 2.70
N HIS A 227 -18.19 10.81 2.34
CA HIS A 227 -18.06 12.26 2.16
C HIS A 227 -17.58 12.59 0.73
N GLN A 228 -18.01 13.74 0.23
CA GLN A 228 -17.52 14.31 -1.04
C GLN A 228 -16.64 15.53 -0.84
N HIS A 229 -16.80 16.23 0.29
CA HIS A 229 -16.14 17.48 0.58
C HIS A 229 -15.22 17.31 1.77
N PHE A 230 -13.97 17.69 1.61
CA PHE A 230 -13.00 17.68 2.71
C PHE A 230 -11.95 18.77 2.52
N LYS A 231 -11.29 19.10 3.64
CA LYS A 231 -10.07 19.90 3.64
C LYS A 231 -8.90 18.98 3.92
N ALA A 232 -7.80 19.18 3.22
CA ALA A 232 -6.57 18.42 3.42
C ALA A 232 -5.36 19.34 3.40
N GLN A 233 -4.38 19.04 4.23
CA GLN A 233 -3.04 19.62 4.09
C GLN A 233 -2.23 18.74 3.16
N VAL A 234 -1.59 19.35 2.16
CA VAL A 234 -0.86 18.61 1.12
C VAL A 234 0.50 19.23 0.86
N TYR A 235 1.41 18.40 0.38
CA TYR A 235 2.66 18.80 -0.23
C TYR A 235 2.60 18.55 -1.74
N ILE A 236 2.98 19.53 -2.54
CA ILE A 236 3.04 19.37 -4.00
C ILE A 236 4.45 18.97 -4.39
N LEU A 237 4.59 17.78 -4.98
CA LEU A 237 5.89 17.28 -5.43
C LEU A 237 6.53 18.18 -6.50
N LYS A 238 7.84 18.44 -6.32
CA LYS A 238 8.71 19.09 -7.29
C LYS A 238 8.99 18.18 -8.48
N LYS A 239 9.51 18.77 -9.57
CA LYS A 239 9.93 18.04 -10.76
C LYS A 239 10.96 16.95 -10.44
N GLU A 240 11.91 17.26 -9.57
CA GLU A 240 13.00 16.36 -9.18
C GLU A 240 12.48 15.15 -8.39
N GLU A 241 11.32 15.27 -7.76
CA GLU A 241 10.63 14.23 -7.00
C GLU A 241 9.62 13.45 -7.87
N GLY A 242 9.64 13.64 -9.20
CA GLY A 242 8.69 13.02 -10.13
C GLY A 242 7.33 13.74 -10.20
N GLY A 243 7.22 14.92 -9.59
CA GLY A 243 6.02 15.74 -9.56
C GLY A 243 5.81 16.60 -10.81
N ARG A 244 5.13 17.73 -10.62
CA ARG A 244 4.76 18.62 -11.73
C ARG A 244 5.92 19.54 -12.11
N HIS A 245 6.00 19.86 -13.41
CA HIS A 245 6.89 20.90 -13.91
C HIS A 245 6.30 22.31 -13.79
N THR A 246 4.97 22.40 -13.82
CA THR A 246 4.22 23.66 -13.89
C THR A 246 3.21 23.76 -12.76
N SER A 247 2.92 25.00 -12.40
CA SER A 247 1.89 25.33 -11.41
C SER A 247 0.50 24.87 -11.84
N PHE A 248 -0.42 24.94 -10.90
CA PHE A 248 -1.85 24.76 -11.15
C PHE A 248 -2.68 25.76 -10.36
N PHE A 249 -3.94 25.89 -10.77
CA PHE A 249 -4.89 26.88 -10.27
C PHE A 249 -6.15 26.20 -9.73
N ALA A 250 -7.01 26.98 -9.08
CA ALA A 250 -8.30 26.51 -8.62
C ALA A 250 -9.12 26.00 -9.81
N GLY A 251 -9.87 24.92 -9.60
CA GLY A 251 -10.54 24.18 -10.67
C GLY A 251 -9.70 23.05 -11.27
N TYR A 252 -8.47 22.83 -10.81
CA TYR A 252 -7.68 21.66 -11.20
C TYR A 252 -8.38 20.38 -10.74
N ARG A 253 -8.44 19.37 -11.63
CA ARG A 253 -9.16 18.11 -11.41
C ARG A 253 -8.25 16.88 -11.44
N PRO A 254 -7.42 16.65 -10.40
CA PRO A 254 -6.61 15.44 -10.31
C PRO A 254 -7.43 14.22 -9.86
N GLN A 255 -6.79 13.05 -9.91
CA GLN A 255 -7.26 11.85 -9.23
C GLN A 255 -6.74 11.86 -7.79
N PHE A 256 -7.61 11.55 -6.84
CA PHE A 256 -7.29 11.34 -5.43
C PHE A 256 -7.33 9.84 -5.15
N TYR A 257 -6.29 9.34 -4.49
CA TYR A 257 -6.20 7.95 -4.07
C TYR A 257 -6.51 7.89 -2.57
N VAL A 258 -7.57 7.17 -2.20
CA VAL A 258 -7.98 6.95 -0.82
C VAL A 258 -8.13 5.45 -0.64
N ARG A 259 -7.29 4.83 0.19
CA ARG A 259 -7.25 3.37 0.38
C ARG A 259 -7.13 2.65 -0.97
N THR A 260 -8.16 1.91 -1.37
CA THR A 260 -8.23 1.14 -2.62
C THR A 260 -8.94 1.86 -3.75
N THR A 261 -9.41 3.09 -3.51
CA THR A 261 -10.20 3.91 -4.44
C THR A 261 -9.34 4.97 -5.12
N ASP A 262 -9.52 5.13 -6.42
CA ASP A 262 -9.18 6.36 -7.13
C ASP A 262 -10.46 7.11 -7.53
N VAL A 263 -10.52 8.41 -7.23
CA VAL A 263 -11.67 9.26 -7.53
C VAL A 263 -11.22 10.64 -8.00
N THR A 264 -11.87 11.15 -9.04
CA THR A 264 -11.57 12.51 -9.49
C THR A 264 -12.12 13.53 -8.51
N GLY A 265 -11.29 14.48 -8.12
CA GLY A 265 -11.70 15.59 -7.25
C GLY A 265 -11.44 16.92 -7.92
N ASN A 266 -12.27 17.90 -7.64
CA ASN A 266 -12.11 19.28 -8.06
C ASN A 266 -11.54 20.09 -6.88
N ILE A 267 -10.36 20.68 -7.07
CA ILE A 267 -9.78 21.52 -6.03
C ILE A 267 -10.39 22.92 -6.12
N LYS A 268 -11.08 23.34 -5.07
CA LYS A 268 -11.86 24.60 -5.04
C LYS A 268 -11.00 25.79 -4.68
N THR A 269 -10.22 25.66 -3.63
CA THR A 269 -9.47 26.76 -3.02
C THR A 269 -8.18 26.21 -2.43
N PHE A 270 -7.21 27.11 -2.27
CA PHE A 270 -5.95 26.84 -1.59
C PHE A 270 -5.68 27.93 -0.56
N GLN A 271 -5.12 27.53 0.57
CA GLN A 271 -4.67 28.43 1.62
C GLN A 271 -3.24 28.09 2.01
N ALA A 272 -2.45 29.11 2.30
CA ALA A 272 -1.17 28.91 2.98
C ALA A 272 -1.40 28.53 4.45
N ASP A 273 -0.35 28.10 5.14
CA ASP A 273 -0.43 27.74 6.57
C ASP A 273 -0.91 28.90 7.47
N ASP A 274 -0.78 30.14 7.03
CA ASP A 274 -1.29 31.34 7.72
C ASP A 274 -2.75 31.71 7.34
N ASN A 275 -3.47 30.81 6.66
CA ASN A 275 -4.81 30.99 6.10
C ASN A 275 -4.94 32.08 5.01
N THR A 276 -3.83 32.53 4.41
CA THR A 276 -3.91 33.43 3.25
C THR A 276 -4.34 32.67 2.00
N GLU A 277 -5.26 33.25 1.24
CA GLU A 277 -5.75 32.66 -0.01
C GLU A 277 -4.66 32.71 -1.09
N ILE A 278 -4.30 31.56 -1.64
CA ILE A 278 -3.31 31.44 -2.72
C ILE A 278 -4.03 31.17 -4.03
N LYS A 279 -3.69 31.90 -5.09
CA LYS A 279 -4.30 31.74 -6.42
C LYS A 279 -3.60 30.72 -7.31
N MET A 280 -2.33 30.45 -7.05
CA MET A 280 -1.47 29.61 -7.86
C MET A 280 -0.57 28.78 -6.94
N VAL A 281 -0.54 27.47 -7.17
CA VAL A 281 0.27 26.54 -6.38
C VAL A 281 1.47 26.09 -7.20
N MET A 282 2.66 26.24 -6.64
CA MET A 282 3.92 25.86 -7.26
C MET A 282 4.33 24.45 -6.79
N PRO A 283 5.04 23.68 -7.64
CA PRO A 283 5.74 22.48 -7.20
C PRO A 283 6.70 22.81 -6.05
N GLY A 284 6.61 22.07 -4.95
CA GLY A 284 7.36 22.27 -3.70
C GLY A 284 6.57 22.98 -2.59
N ASP A 285 5.36 23.47 -2.86
CA ASP A 285 4.55 24.16 -1.84
C ASP A 285 3.90 23.18 -0.87
N ARG A 286 3.78 23.61 0.39
CA ARG A 286 2.83 23.04 1.38
C ARG A 286 1.62 23.95 1.46
N ILE A 287 0.43 23.38 1.26
CA ILE A 287 -0.82 24.14 1.25
C ILE A 287 -1.93 23.37 1.96
N GLN A 288 -2.94 24.09 2.43
CA GLN A 288 -4.25 23.52 2.70
C GLN A 288 -5.12 23.66 1.45
N MET A 289 -5.82 22.60 1.06
CA MET A 289 -6.76 22.62 -0.07
C MET A 289 -8.15 22.15 0.35
N GLU A 290 -9.16 22.71 -0.30
CA GLU A 290 -10.54 22.23 -0.23
C GLU A 290 -10.89 21.46 -1.50
N VAL A 291 -11.36 20.23 -1.33
CA VAL A 291 -11.61 19.28 -2.42
C VAL A 291 -13.07 18.88 -2.43
N GLU A 292 -13.65 18.84 -3.64
CA GLU A 292 -14.96 18.24 -3.92
C GLU A 292 -14.79 17.04 -4.87
N LEU A 293 -15.04 15.84 -4.37
CA LEU A 293 -14.99 14.58 -5.12
C LEU A 293 -16.25 14.41 -5.98
N ILE A 294 -16.10 13.83 -7.17
CA ILE A 294 -17.24 13.53 -8.06
C ILE A 294 -18.16 12.43 -7.49
N GLN A 295 -17.67 11.63 -6.55
CA GLN A 295 -18.37 10.52 -5.92
C GLN A 295 -18.08 10.51 -4.41
N PRO A 296 -19.03 10.09 -3.57
CA PRO A 296 -18.85 10.06 -2.13
C PRO A 296 -17.96 8.88 -1.74
N ILE A 297 -16.92 9.10 -0.93
CA ILE A 297 -15.96 8.09 -0.48
C ILE A 297 -15.96 8.00 1.04
N ALA A 298 -15.73 6.81 1.59
CA ALA A 298 -15.53 6.62 3.02
C ALA A 298 -14.22 7.33 3.47
N ILE A 299 -14.36 8.50 4.08
CA ILE A 299 -13.26 9.36 4.52
C ILE A 299 -13.54 9.76 5.97
N GLU A 300 -12.50 9.85 6.78
CA GLU A 300 -12.56 10.31 8.16
C GLU A 300 -11.41 11.28 8.41
N ASN A 301 -11.45 12.02 9.53
CA ASN A 301 -10.32 12.87 9.90
C ASN A 301 -9.10 11.99 10.20
N GLY A 302 -8.00 12.28 9.51
CA GLY A 302 -6.67 11.67 9.72
C GLY A 302 -5.85 12.38 10.78
#